data_AF-A0A936H8J6-F1
#
_entry.id   AF-A0A936H8J6-F1
#
_cell.length_a   1.000
_cell.length_b   1.000
_cell.length_c   1.000
_cell.angle_alpha   90.00
_cell.angle_beta   90.00
_cell.angle_gamma   90.00
#
_symmetry.space_group_name_H-M   'P 1'
#
loop_
_entity.id
_entity.type
_entity.pdbx_description
1 polymer ?
#
loop_
_entity_poly.entity_id
_entity_poly.type
_entity_poly.pdbx_seq_one_letter_code
_entity_poly.pdbx_strand_id
1 'polypeptide(L)'
;MSTEIVAAVNPFAMAARSESALAEAGSTREAHEVQAMMVIAKRFPRDPVQSTDAILQACSRPTLAENSLYSYSRGGSEITGPSIRLAEAICQNWGNIDSGFKELARGIGPDKVGYSEVLSFAWDMQTNSRKTIAFRVRHWRDTKKGGYALTDERDIYELVANQASRRTRNCILATVPGDVVEAAQRQCELTLSAHADTSPEAIKKLVAAFSEFGVTREQIEKRIQRRLDTITPAQIISFKKIYASLRDGMSAPKDWFPDLAPTPGQASPVLSRLKEKVNESLIKAGAMPAILPDDPPFDPETGEITGREPGEEG
;
A
#
# COMPACT_ATOMS: atom_id res chain seq x y z
N MET A 1 -58.30 35.74 40.97
CA MET A 1 -58.04 35.16 39.63
C MET A 1 -56.54 35.12 39.46
N SER A 2 -55.95 33.93 39.61
CA SER A 2 -54.49 33.74 39.51
C SER A 2 -54.15 33.45 38.05
N THR A 3 -53.39 34.34 37.42
CA THR A 3 -52.95 34.18 36.04
C THR A 3 -51.66 33.36 36.03
N GLU A 4 -51.73 32.10 35.61
CA GLU A 4 -50.54 31.29 35.31
C GLU A 4 -49.88 31.81 34.03
N ILE A 5 -48.63 32.26 34.16
CA ILE A 5 -47.76 32.57 33.02
C ILE A 5 -47.17 31.22 32.57
N VAL A 6 -47.73 30.66 31.50
CA VAL A 6 -47.13 29.51 30.81
C VAL A 6 -45.88 29.99 30.09
N ALA A 7 -44.71 29.73 30.66
CA ALA A 7 -43.43 29.99 29.99
C ALA A 7 -43.37 29.16 28.70
N ALA A 8 -43.25 29.83 27.56
CA ALA A 8 -43.06 29.18 26.28
C ALA A 8 -41.73 28.41 26.30
N VAL A 9 -41.81 27.09 26.41
CA VAL A 9 -40.65 26.19 26.30
C VAL A 9 -40.10 26.33 24.90
N ASN A 10 -38.90 26.92 24.76
CA ASN A 10 -38.24 27.06 23.47
C ASN A 10 -37.86 25.66 22.94
N PRO A 11 -38.51 25.16 21.86
CA PRO A 11 -38.27 23.81 21.36
C PRO A 11 -36.84 23.62 20.80
N PHE A 12 -36.15 24.71 20.45
CA PHE A 12 -34.76 24.67 19.99
C PHE A 12 -33.74 24.46 21.12
N ALA A 13 -34.09 24.79 22.37
CA ALA A 13 -33.22 24.56 23.52
C ALA A 13 -33.15 23.07 23.92
N MET A 14 -34.20 22.29 23.63
CA MET A 14 -34.18 20.84 23.83
C MET A 14 -33.35 20.12 22.76
N ALA A 15 -33.42 20.57 21.49
CA ALA A 15 -32.64 20.00 20.39
C ALA A 15 -31.11 20.18 20.60
N ALA A 16 -30.67 21.37 21.00
CA ALA A 16 -29.26 21.64 21.30
C ALA A 16 -28.72 20.83 22.51
N ARG A 17 -29.59 20.54 23.50
CA ARG A 17 -29.25 19.68 24.64
C ARG A 17 -29.14 18.20 24.26
N SER A 18 -29.97 17.72 23.34
CA SER A 18 -29.86 16.34 22.84
C SER A 18 -28.62 16.12 21.97
N GLU A 19 -28.25 17.09 21.13
CA GLU A 19 -27.01 17.00 20.32
C GLU A 19 -25.75 17.03 21.20
N SER A 20 -25.71 17.89 22.21
CA SER A 20 -24.59 17.93 23.17
C SER A 20 -24.49 16.66 24.01
N ALA A 21 -25.62 16.10 24.47
CA ALA A 21 -25.62 14.84 25.22
C ALA A 21 -25.16 13.64 24.36
N LEU A 22 -25.50 13.60 23.07
CA LEU A 22 -25.04 12.56 22.14
C LEU A 22 -23.53 12.69 21.83
N ALA A 23 -23.03 13.91 21.63
CA ALA A 23 -21.60 14.17 21.42
C ALA A 23 -20.77 13.81 22.67
N GLU A 24 -21.27 14.15 23.87
CA GLU A 24 -20.65 13.80 25.15
C GLU A 24 -20.66 12.29 25.40
N ALA A 25 -21.75 11.60 25.07
CA ALA A 25 -21.84 10.13 25.14
C ALA A 25 -20.85 9.45 24.18
N GLY A 26 -20.63 10.00 22.98
CA GLY A 26 -19.64 9.50 22.02
C GLY A 26 -18.20 9.65 22.54
N SER A 27 -17.86 10.85 23.01
CA SER A 27 -16.53 11.16 23.58
C SER A 27 -16.19 10.29 24.80
N THR A 28 -17.15 10.11 25.72
CA THR A 28 -16.97 9.24 26.89
C THR A 28 -16.76 7.78 26.49
N ARG A 29 -17.50 7.27 25.50
CA ARG A 29 -17.32 5.90 25.00
C ARG A 29 -15.92 5.68 24.40
N GLU A 30 -15.46 6.58 23.54
CA GLU A 30 -14.14 6.50 22.92
C GLU A 30 -13.02 6.56 23.97
N ALA A 31 -13.15 7.45 24.96
CA ALA A 31 -12.21 7.55 26.07
C ALA A 31 -12.17 6.25 26.89
N HIS A 32 -13.33 5.65 27.20
CA HIS A 32 -13.41 4.38 27.91
C HIS A 32 -12.82 3.21 27.12
N GLU A 33 -13.04 3.17 25.80
CA GLU A 33 -12.47 2.15 24.92
C GLU A 33 -10.94 2.24 24.90
N VAL A 34 -10.39 3.43 24.69
CA VAL A 34 -8.95 3.67 24.72
C VAL A 34 -8.35 3.32 26.09
N GLN A 35 -8.99 3.75 27.18
CA GLN A 35 -8.55 3.41 28.53
C GLN A 35 -8.57 1.90 28.78
N ALA A 36 -9.64 1.20 28.37
CA ALA A 36 -9.75 -0.23 28.53
C ALA A 36 -8.64 -0.97 27.77
N MET A 37 -8.37 -0.58 26.52
CA MET A 37 -7.29 -1.19 25.73
C MET A 37 -5.91 -0.98 26.37
N MET A 38 -5.62 0.25 26.85
CA MET A 38 -4.35 0.53 27.54
C MET A 38 -4.21 -0.27 28.84
N VAL A 39 -5.27 -0.35 29.65
CA VAL A 39 -5.25 -1.12 30.90
C VAL A 39 -5.04 -2.61 30.63
N ILE A 40 -5.74 -3.19 29.65
CA ILE A 40 -5.58 -4.59 29.27
C ILE A 40 -4.17 -4.85 28.76
N ALA A 41 -3.63 -3.99 27.88
CA ALA A 41 -2.28 -4.13 27.34
C ALA A 41 -1.18 -4.06 28.42
N LYS A 42 -1.36 -3.20 29.44
CA LYS A 42 -0.46 -3.12 30.59
C LYS A 42 -0.60 -4.29 31.57
N ARG A 43 -1.81 -4.83 31.73
CA ARG A 43 -2.11 -5.96 32.61
C ARG A 43 -1.66 -7.30 32.02
N PHE A 44 -1.76 -7.45 30.69
CA PHE A 44 -1.38 -8.64 29.95
C PHE A 44 -0.34 -8.27 28.88
N PRO A 45 0.91 -8.00 29.30
CA PRO A 45 1.98 -7.68 28.38
C PRO A 45 2.26 -8.86 27.42
N ARG A 46 2.56 -8.56 26.15
CA ARG A 46 2.99 -9.57 25.18
C ARG A 46 4.37 -10.12 25.56
N ASP A 47 4.62 -11.37 25.17
CA ASP A 47 5.97 -11.93 25.10
C ASP A 47 6.55 -11.66 23.69
N PRO A 48 7.58 -10.79 23.57
CA PRO A 48 8.15 -10.45 22.27
C PRO A 48 8.70 -11.65 21.49
N VAL A 49 9.20 -12.69 22.18
CA VAL A 49 9.72 -13.89 21.52
C VAL A 49 8.58 -14.68 20.91
N GLN A 50 7.54 -14.95 21.70
CA GLN A 50 6.35 -15.66 21.23
C GLN A 50 5.64 -14.92 20.09
N SER A 51 5.50 -13.59 20.20
CA SER A 51 4.94 -12.75 19.14
C SER A 51 5.78 -12.83 17.86
N THR A 52 7.11 -12.80 17.99
CA THR A 52 8.01 -12.92 16.84
C THR A 52 7.90 -14.30 16.19
N ASP A 53 7.87 -15.38 16.97
CA ASP A 53 7.70 -16.74 16.45
C ASP A 53 6.36 -16.90 15.71
N ALA A 54 5.28 -16.31 16.22
CA ALA A 54 3.99 -16.30 15.55
C ALA A 54 4.03 -15.53 14.20
N ILE A 55 4.75 -14.40 14.16
CA ILE A 55 4.98 -13.64 12.92
C ILE A 55 5.75 -14.50 11.91
N LEU A 56 6.84 -15.15 12.33
CA LEU A 56 7.66 -15.99 11.45
C LEU A 56 6.87 -17.19 10.91
N GLN A 57 6.05 -17.83 11.76
CA GLN A 57 5.14 -18.91 11.36
C GLN A 57 4.09 -18.41 10.36
N ALA A 58 3.56 -17.20 10.52
CA ALA A 58 2.66 -16.62 9.54
C ALA A 58 3.38 -16.39 8.19
N CYS A 59 4.62 -15.92 8.24
CA CYS A 59 5.50 -15.65 7.09
C CYS A 59 5.97 -16.91 6.35
N SER A 60 5.88 -18.09 6.99
CA SER A 60 6.18 -19.38 6.35
C SER A 60 5.09 -19.88 5.41
N ARG A 61 3.94 -19.18 5.33
CA ARG A 61 2.83 -19.52 4.43
C ARG A 61 3.12 -18.99 3.01
N PRO A 62 3.15 -19.83 1.97
CA PRO A 62 3.48 -19.40 0.60
C PRO A 62 2.60 -18.26 0.09
N THR A 63 1.29 -18.32 0.36
CA THR A 63 0.32 -17.30 -0.08
C THR A 63 0.55 -15.93 0.54
N LEU A 64 1.04 -15.88 1.79
CA LEU A 64 1.44 -14.62 2.41
C LEU A 64 2.78 -14.15 1.82
N ALA A 65 3.75 -15.06 1.72
CA ALA A 65 5.09 -14.75 1.23
C ALA A 65 5.07 -14.15 -0.19
N GLU A 66 4.21 -14.65 -1.08
CA GLU A 66 4.01 -14.12 -2.45
C GLU A 66 3.56 -12.66 -2.47
N ASN A 67 2.80 -12.23 -1.46
CA ASN A 67 2.23 -10.89 -1.36
C ASN A 67 2.95 -10.02 -0.32
N SER A 68 4.03 -10.52 0.28
CA SER A 68 4.70 -9.91 1.44
C SER A 68 5.63 -8.75 1.08
N LEU A 69 6.06 -8.68 -0.18
CA LEU A 69 6.96 -7.65 -0.67
C LEU A 69 6.32 -6.92 -1.83
N TYR A 70 6.32 -5.59 -1.79
CA TYR A 70 6.05 -4.81 -3.00
C TYR A 70 7.35 -4.64 -3.77
N SER A 71 7.23 -4.47 -5.08
CA SER A 71 8.34 -4.17 -5.97
C SER A 71 7.89 -3.09 -6.93
N TYR A 72 8.75 -2.10 -7.15
CA TYR A 72 8.58 -1.14 -8.24
C TYR A 72 9.94 -0.79 -8.85
N SER A 73 9.91 -0.41 -10.12
CA SER A 73 11.12 -0.03 -10.85
C SER A 73 11.28 1.47 -10.85
N ARG A 74 12.47 1.95 -10.51
CA ARG A 74 12.82 3.37 -10.68
C ARG A 74 14.23 3.46 -11.26
N GLY A 75 14.37 4.12 -12.41
CA GLY A 75 15.68 4.31 -13.05
C GLY A 75 16.43 3.01 -13.37
N GLY A 76 15.73 1.94 -13.76
CA GLY A 76 16.34 0.64 -14.07
C GLY A 76 16.74 -0.20 -12.86
N SER A 77 16.47 0.27 -11.64
CA SER A 77 16.68 -0.49 -10.39
C SER A 77 15.36 -0.95 -9.79
N GLU A 78 15.35 -2.17 -9.25
CA GLU A 78 14.21 -2.73 -8.51
C GLU A 78 14.28 -2.25 -7.06
N ILE A 79 13.26 -1.52 -6.61
CA ILE A 79 13.10 -1.15 -5.21
C ILE A 79 12.06 -2.08 -4.61
N THR A 80 12.46 -2.81 -3.56
CA THR A 80 11.58 -3.72 -2.84
C THR A 80 11.47 -3.33 -1.37
N GLY A 81 10.37 -3.70 -0.74
CA GLY A 81 10.21 -3.54 0.69
C GLY A 81 8.98 -4.29 1.22
N PRO A 82 8.73 -4.26 2.55
CA PRO A 82 7.57 -4.91 3.15
C PRO A 82 6.29 -4.42 2.48
N SER A 83 5.31 -5.26 2.17
CA SER A 83 4.01 -4.78 1.68
C SER A 83 3.10 -4.39 2.85
N ILE A 84 1.94 -3.78 2.56
CA ILE A 84 0.89 -3.63 3.57
C ILE A 84 0.44 -4.98 4.12
N ARG A 85 0.40 -6.04 3.29
CA ARG A 85 0.00 -7.39 3.74
C ARG A 85 0.97 -7.98 4.75
N LEU A 86 2.28 -7.76 4.56
CA LEU A 86 3.27 -8.15 5.55
C LEU A 86 3.12 -7.33 6.83
N ALA A 87 2.92 -6.01 6.73
CA ALA A 87 2.71 -5.14 7.88
C ALA A 87 1.46 -5.52 8.68
N GLU A 88 0.33 -5.82 8.01
CA GLU A 88 -0.90 -6.31 8.65
C GLU A 88 -0.67 -7.65 9.35
N ALA A 89 0.04 -8.60 8.71
CA ALA A 89 0.38 -9.88 9.33
C ALA A 89 1.28 -9.71 10.56
N ILE A 90 2.22 -8.77 10.52
CA ILE A 90 3.03 -8.39 11.69
C ILE A 90 2.13 -7.84 12.77
N CYS A 91 1.29 -6.84 12.46
CA CYS A 91 0.39 -6.19 13.42
C CYS A 91 -0.54 -7.21 14.11
N GLN A 92 -1.10 -8.15 13.33
CA GLN A 92 -2.01 -9.19 13.83
C GLN A 92 -1.35 -10.11 14.87
N ASN A 93 -0.06 -10.39 14.73
CA ASN A 93 0.67 -11.33 15.59
C ASN A 93 1.56 -10.63 16.64
N TRP A 94 1.84 -9.33 16.48
CA TRP A 94 2.63 -8.56 17.44
C TRP A 94 1.90 -8.41 18.77
N GLY A 95 0.59 -8.14 18.72
CA GLY A 95 -0.24 -8.01 19.92
C GLY A 95 -0.10 -6.66 20.63
N ASN A 96 -1.17 -6.26 21.32
CA ASN A 96 -1.30 -4.96 21.99
C ASN A 96 -1.02 -3.74 21.09
N ILE A 97 -1.26 -3.87 19.78
CA ILE A 97 -1.09 -2.83 18.78
C ILE A 97 -2.41 -2.60 18.04
N ASP A 98 -2.77 -1.33 17.86
CA ASP A 98 -3.88 -0.89 17.02
C ASP A 98 -3.32 -0.15 15.80
N SER A 99 -3.92 -0.33 14.63
CA SER A 99 -3.51 0.36 13.42
C SER A 99 -4.65 0.49 12.43
N GLY A 100 -4.58 1.53 11.61
CA GLY A 100 -5.62 1.78 10.61
C GLY A 100 -5.49 3.15 9.97
N PHE A 101 -6.61 3.62 9.43
CA PHE A 101 -6.75 5.00 9.02
C PHE A 101 -8.19 5.49 9.26
N LYS A 102 -8.34 6.80 9.41
CA LYS A 102 -9.62 7.48 9.54
C LYS A 102 -9.68 8.61 8.52
N GLU A 103 -10.79 8.69 7.78
CA GLU A 103 -11.12 9.88 7.02
C GLU A 103 -11.73 10.90 7.99
N LEU A 104 -11.06 12.04 8.17
CA LEU A 104 -11.41 13.07 9.15
C LEU A 104 -12.45 14.04 8.59
N ALA A 105 -12.24 14.46 7.35
CA ALA A 105 -13.08 15.43 6.68
C ALA A 105 -12.99 15.27 5.17
N ARG A 106 -14.01 15.80 4.48
CA ARG A 106 -13.99 16.01 3.03
C ARG A 106 -14.24 17.46 2.72
N GLY A 107 -13.66 17.94 1.63
CA GLY A 107 -13.86 19.29 1.16
C GLY A 107 -13.68 19.42 -0.34
N ILE A 108 -13.86 20.64 -0.83
CA ILE A 108 -13.61 21.01 -2.23
C ILE A 108 -12.43 21.98 -2.24
N GLY A 109 -11.43 21.68 -3.06
CA GLY A 109 -10.24 22.50 -3.25
C GLY A 109 -10.52 23.77 -4.07
N PRO A 110 -9.55 24.69 -4.13
CA PRO A 110 -9.68 25.93 -4.93
C PRO A 110 -9.83 25.65 -6.44
N ASP A 111 -9.36 24.49 -6.90
CA ASP A 111 -9.50 23.96 -8.25
C ASP A 111 -10.86 23.29 -8.52
N LYS A 112 -11.81 23.41 -7.57
CA LYS A 112 -13.14 22.78 -7.60
C LYS A 112 -13.10 21.24 -7.60
N VAL A 113 -11.97 20.63 -7.19
CA VAL A 113 -11.83 19.18 -7.07
C VAL A 113 -11.99 18.76 -5.61
N GLY A 114 -12.69 17.65 -5.38
CA GLY A 114 -12.86 17.09 -4.03
C GLY A 114 -11.52 16.68 -3.40
N TYR A 115 -11.45 16.69 -2.08
CA TYR A 115 -10.35 16.09 -1.34
C TYR A 115 -10.83 15.46 -0.04
N SER A 116 -10.07 14.48 0.45
CA SER A 116 -10.23 13.85 1.75
C SER A 116 -9.05 14.17 2.65
N GLU A 117 -9.30 14.57 3.88
CA GLU A 117 -8.32 14.62 4.96
C GLU A 117 -8.30 13.27 5.67
N VAL A 118 -7.14 12.64 5.71
CA VAL A 118 -7.00 11.27 6.18
C VAL A 118 -5.88 11.19 7.21
N LEU A 119 -6.13 10.39 8.24
CA LEU A 119 -5.19 10.11 9.32
C LEU A 119 -4.86 8.61 9.32
N SER A 120 -3.64 8.25 8.94
CA SER A 120 -3.13 6.88 9.12
C SER A 120 -2.38 6.79 10.44
N PHE A 121 -2.55 5.69 11.18
CA PHE A 121 -1.93 5.53 12.49
C PHE A 121 -1.54 4.08 12.79
N ALA A 122 -0.59 3.93 13.71
CA ALA A 122 -0.30 2.70 14.42
C ALA A 122 0.10 3.07 15.86
N TRP A 123 -0.42 2.32 16.84
CA TRP A 123 -0.22 2.58 18.25
C TRP A 123 -0.03 1.28 19.01
N ASP A 124 1.18 1.05 19.51
CA ASP A 124 1.47 0.02 20.48
C ASP A 124 1.06 0.50 21.87
N MET A 125 -0.06 -0.01 22.36
CA MET A 125 -0.69 0.41 23.62
C MET A 125 0.09 -0.10 24.85
N GLN A 126 0.90 -1.15 24.69
CA GLN A 126 1.73 -1.67 25.77
C GLN A 126 2.95 -0.79 26.04
N THR A 127 3.66 -0.35 24.98
CA THR A 127 4.84 0.54 25.12
C THR A 127 4.46 2.02 25.03
N ASN A 128 3.25 2.32 24.57
CA ASN A 128 2.76 3.65 24.23
C ASN A 128 3.50 4.30 23.03
N SER A 129 4.21 3.51 22.22
CA SER A 129 4.80 3.97 20.97
C SER A 129 3.71 4.21 19.92
N ARG A 130 3.66 5.41 19.34
CA ARG A 130 2.62 5.80 18.39
C ARG A 130 3.21 6.55 17.20
N LYS A 131 2.83 6.14 16.00
CA LYS A 131 3.07 6.90 14.77
C LYS A 131 1.75 7.28 14.13
N THR A 132 1.64 8.54 13.76
CA THR A 132 0.47 9.11 13.09
C THR A 132 0.93 9.93 11.89
N ILE A 133 0.25 9.80 10.76
CA ILE A 133 0.50 10.56 9.53
C ILE A 133 -0.84 11.14 9.07
N ALA A 134 -0.96 12.46 9.13
CA ALA A 134 -2.07 13.20 8.54
C ALA A 134 -1.70 13.62 7.12
N PHE A 135 -2.61 13.46 6.16
CA PHE A 135 -2.38 13.81 4.76
C PHE A 135 -3.69 14.10 4.04
N ARG A 136 -3.59 14.78 2.89
CA ARG A 136 -4.73 15.08 2.03
C ARG A 136 -4.67 14.25 0.76
N VAL A 137 -5.80 13.65 0.39
CA VAL A 137 -5.99 12.92 -0.87
C VAL A 137 -6.88 13.74 -1.77
N ARG A 138 -6.33 14.29 -2.83
CA ARG A 138 -7.10 14.95 -3.88
C ARG A 138 -7.87 13.90 -4.70
N HIS A 139 -9.16 14.10 -4.93
CA HIS A 139 -10.05 13.20 -5.68
C HIS A 139 -9.82 13.33 -7.18
N TRP A 140 -8.66 12.85 -7.63
CA TRP A 140 -8.21 13.00 -9.00
C TRP A 140 -7.56 11.73 -9.50
N ARG A 141 -7.78 11.41 -10.77
CA ARG A 141 -7.17 10.28 -11.45
C ARG A 141 -6.37 10.78 -12.63
N ASP A 142 -5.06 10.59 -12.56
CA ASP A 142 -4.16 10.94 -13.65
C ASP A 142 -4.28 9.95 -14.81
N THR A 143 -4.23 10.50 -16.03
CA THR A 143 -4.14 9.72 -17.25
C THR A 143 -3.03 10.26 -18.13
N LYS A 144 -2.53 9.47 -19.08
CA LYS A 144 -1.47 9.87 -20.02
C LYS A 144 -1.84 11.09 -20.88
N LYS A 145 -3.12 11.46 -20.95
CA LYS A 145 -3.63 12.55 -21.78
C LYS A 145 -4.17 13.73 -20.94
N GLY A 146 -3.83 13.77 -19.66
CA GLY A 146 -4.42 14.68 -18.68
C GLY A 146 -5.41 13.95 -17.78
N GLY A 147 -5.32 14.19 -16.48
CA GLY A 147 -6.19 13.55 -15.49
C GLY A 147 -7.61 14.14 -15.45
N TYR A 148 -8.45 13.57 -14.59
CA TYR A 148 -9.80 14.06 -14.35
C TYR A 148 -10.20 13.93 -12.87
N ALA A 149 -11.14 14.75 -12.44
CA ALA A 149 -11.69 14.70 -11.08
C ALA A 149 -12.58 13.46 -10.92
N LEU A 150 -12.39 12.74 -9.81
CA LEU A 150 -13.26 11.63 -9.44
C LEU A 150 -14.54 12.18 -8.81
N THR A 151 -15.67 11.70 -9.31
CA THR A 151 -17.01 12.08 -8.81
C THR A 151 -17.78 10.90 -8.24
N ASP A 152 -17.43 9.68 -8.65
CA ASP A 152 -18.03 8.46 -8.14
C ASP A 152 -17.47 8.12 -6.75
N GLU A 153 -18.38 7.87 -5.80
CA GLU A 153 -18.02 7.65 -4.40
C GLU A 153 -17.17 6.39 -4.21
N ARG A 154 -17.39 5.35 -5.01
CA ARG A 154 -16.60 4.12 -4.94
C ARG A 154 -15.17 4.38 -5.44
N ASP A 155 -15.01 5.07 -6.56
CA ASP A 155 -13.70 5.46 -7.08
C ASP A 155 -12.92 6.33 -6.07
N ILE A 156 -13.61 7.26 -5.40
CA ILE A 156 -13.02 8.11 -4.35
C ILE A 156 -12.56 7.26 -3.18
N TYR A 157 -13.42 6.38 -2.66
CA TYR A 157 -13.08 5.49 -1.56
C TYR A 157 -11.88 4.59 -1.88
N GLU A 158 -11.87 3.97 -3.06
CA GLU A 158 -10.76 3.10 -3.50
C GLU A 158 -9.44 3.86 -3.60
N LEU A 159 -9.45 5.11 -4.13
CA LEU A 159 -8.29 5.98 -4.16
C LEU A 159 -7.78 6.31 -2.75
N VAL A 160 -8.67 6.75 -1.86
CA VAL A 160 -8.35 7.12 -0.48
C VAL A 160 -7.80 5.93 0.29
N ALA A 161 -8.47 4.78 0.21
CA ALA A 161 -8.05 3.55 0.87
C ALA A 161 -6.67 3.07 0.39
N ASN A 162 -6.38 3.14 -0.92
CA ASN A 162 -5.05 2.80 -1.45
C ASN A 162 -3.98 3.74 -0.88
N GLN A 163 -4.20 5.05 -0.93
CA GLN A 163 -3.27 6.03 -0.38
C GLN A 163 -3.06 5.91 1.14
N ALA A 164 -4.12 5.60 1.87
CA ALA A 164 -4.07 5.39 3.31
C ALA A 164 -3.36 4.09 3.68
N SER A 165 -3.61 3.00 2.96
CA SER A 165 -2.96 1.71 3.21
C SER A 165 -1.43 1.80 3.17
N ARG A 166 -0.86 2.59 2.24
CA ARG A 166 0.59 2.82 2.13
C ARG A 166 1.16 3.54 3.35
N ARG A 167 0.42 4.51 3.89
CA ARG A 167 0.83 5.30 5.06
C ARG A 167 0.58 4.54 6.36
N THR A 168 -0.50 3.78 6.47
CA THR A 168 -0.76 2.86 7.58
C THR A 168 0.33 1.80 7.66
N ARG A 169 0.74 1.22 6.53
CA ARG A 169 1.93 0.36 6.47
C ARG A 169 3.15 1.06 7.08
N ASN A 170 3.46 2.28 6.67
CA ASN A 170 4.61 3.01 7.22
C ASN A 170 4.47 3.26 8.73
N CYS A 171 3.27 3.55 9.22
CA CYS A 171 3.02 3.68 10.66
C CYS A 171 3.29 2.37 11.42
N ILE A 172 2.84 1.22 10.89
CA ILE A 172 3.08 -0.10 11.50
C ILE A 172 4.58 -0.38 11.56
N LEU A 173 5.28 -0.22 10.43
CA LEU A 173 6.72 -0.48 10.32
C LEU A 173 7.55 0.45 11.20
N ALA A 174 7.08 1.67 11.46
CA ALA A 174 7.74 2.61 12.38
C ALA A 174 7.46 2.30 13.87
N THR A 175 6.40 1.54 14.16
CA THR A 175 5.98 1.23 15.54
C THR A 175 6.58 -0.09 16.03
N VAL A 176 6.70 -1.09 15.14
CA VAL A 176 7.29 -2.41 15.45
C VAL A 176 8.82 -2.34 15.37
N PRO A 177 9.57 -3.02 16.27
CA PRO A 177 11.02 -3.08 16.19
C PRO A 177 11.53 -3.56 14.81
N GLY A 178 12.55 -2.88 14.29
CA GLY A 178 13.06 -3.12 12.93
C GLY A 178 13.62 -4.52 12.71
N ASP A 179 14.24 -5.11 13.73
CA ASP A 179 14.76 -6.48 13.70
C ASP A 179 13.66 -7.53 13.51
N VAL A 180 12.48 -7.32 14.08
CA VAL A 180 11.30 -8.17 13.89
C VAL A 180 10.78 -8.05 12.45
N VAL A 181 10.70 -6.83 11.92
CA VAL A 181 10.28 -6.57 10.53
C VAL A 181 11.26 -7.26 9.56
N GLU A 182 12.55 -7.07 9.75
CA GLU A 182 13.59 -7.69 8.92
C GLU A 182 13.56 -9.22 9.01
N ALA A 183 13.35 -9.78 10.20
CA ALA A 183 13.23 -11.22 10.38
C ALA A 183 12.01 -11.77 9.62
N ALA A 184 10.87 -11.08 9.67
CA ALA A 184 9.68 -11.43 8.92
C ALA A 184 9.91 -11.39 7.41
N GLN A 185 10.58 -10.35 6.89
CA GLN A 185 10.96 -10.25 5.48
C GLN A 185 11.87 -11.41 5.05
N ARG A 186 12.94 -11.67 5.80
CA ARG A 186 13.86 -12.78 5.53
C ARG A 186 13.11 -14.11 5.50
N GLN A 187 12.18 -14.34 6.42
CA GLN A 187 11.39 -15.56 6.46
C GLN A 187 10.47 -15.71 5.23
N CYS A 188 9.85 -14.62 4.77
CA CYS A 188 9.08 -14.66 3.52
C CYS A 188 9.97 -14.98 2.31
N GLU A 189 11.18 -14.41 2.22
CA GLU A 189 12.13 -14.71 1.15
C GLU A 189 12.61 -16.16 1.18
N LEU A 190 12.89 -16.71 2.36
CA LEU A 190 13.21 -18.13 2.56
C LEU A 190 12.07 -19.02 2.10
N THR A 191 10.83 -18.66 2.45
CA THR A 191 9.63 -19.40 2.05
C THR A 191 9.45 -19.41 0.54
N LEU A 192 9.57 -18.24 -0.10
CA LEU A 192 9.51 -18.14 -1.56
C LEU A 192 10.62 -18.97 -2.22
N SER A 193 11.83 -18.95 -1.67
CA SER A 193 12.97 -19.70 -2.20
C SER A 193 12.78 -21.20 -2.06
N ALA A 194 12.25 -21.68 -0.93
CA ALA A 194 11.95 -23.08 -0.70
C ALA A 194 10.84 -23.62 -1.62
N HIS A 195 9.91 -22.76 -2.03
CA HIS A 195 8.79 -23.10 -2.91
C HIS A 195 8.99 -22.67 -4.37
N ALA A 196 10.18 -22.20 -4.75
CA ALA A 196 10.44 -21.82 -6.13
C ALA A 196 10.60 -23.05 -7.03
N ASP A 197 9.75 -23.14 -8.05
CA ASP A 197 9.83 -24.19 -9.05
C ASP A 197 10.99 -23.91 -10.04
N THR A 198 12.06 -24.71 -9.94
CA THR A 198 13.22 -24.68 -10.85
C THR A 198 13.21 -25.84 -11.85
N SER A 199 12.06 -26.51 -12.04
CA SER A 199 11.93 -27.60 -13.02
C SER A 199 12.20 -27.11 -14.46
N PRO A 200 12.66 -28.00 -15.36
CA PRO A 200 12.79 -27.69 -16.78
C PRO A 200 11.49 -27.15 -17.40
N GLU A 201 10.33 -27.61 -16.93
CA GLU A 201 9.01 -27.16 -17.34
C GLU A 201 8.76 -25.71 -16.91
N ALA A 202 9.10 -25.34 -15.68
CA ALA A 202 9.01 -23.97 -15.19
C ALA A 202 9.93 -23.02 -15.97
N ILE A 203 11.15 -23.47 -16.30
CA ILE A 203 12.10 -22.72 -17.12
C ILE A 203 11.52 -22.46 -18.53
N LYS A 204 10.94 -23.48 -19.17
CA LYS A 204 10.27 -23.32 -20.47
C LYS A 204 9.12 -22.31 -20.40
N LYS A 205 8.29 -22.39 -19.35
CA LYS A 205 7.19 -21.42 -19.13
C LYS A 205 7.72 -20.00 -18.94
N LEU A 206 8.80 -19.83 -18.18
CA LEU A 206 9.45 -18.54 -17.97
C LEU A 206 9.94 -17.95 -19.30
N VAL A 207 10.69 -18.72 -20.09
CA VAL A 207 11.18 -18.26 -21.40
C VAL A 207 10.03 -17.91 -22.34
N ALA A 208 8.97 -18.74 -22.38
CA ALA A 208 7.78 -18.46 -23.18
C ALA A 208 7.09 -17.15 -22.75
N ALA A 209 6.92 -16.95 -21.45
CA ALA A 209 6.31 -15.74 -20.89
C ALA A 209 7.10 -14.47 -21.21
N PHE A 210 8.43 -14.52 -21.16
CA PHE A 210 9.30 -13.40 -21.51
C PHE A 210 9.39 -13.16 -23.03
N SER A 211 9.21 -14.19 -23.85
CA SER A 211 9.18 -14.05 -25.32
C SER A 211 8.02 -13.17 -25.81
N GLU A 212 6.90 -13.11 -25.08
CA GLU A 212 5.77 -12.19 -25.37
C GLU A 212 6.18 -10.71 -25.32
N PHE A 213 7.24 -10.40 -24.56
CA PHE A 213 7.84 -9.07 -24.44
C PHE A 213 9.05 -8.86 -25.35
N GLY A 214 9.35 -9.80 -26.25
CA GLY A 214 10.50 -9.75 -27.14
C GLY A 214 11.84 -10.04 -26.45
N VAL A 215 11.81 -10.63 -25.25
CA VAL A 215 13.02 -11.02 -24.52
C VAL A 215 13.42 -12.45 -24.90
N THR A 216 14.66 -12.62 -25.36
CA THR A 216 15.16 -13.94 -25.82
C THR A 216 15.81 -14.73 -24.68
N ARG A 217 16.00 -16.03 -24.92
CA ARG A 217 16.70 -16.93 -24.00
C ARG A 217 18.11 -16.42 -23.65
N GLU A 218 18.85 -15.95 -24.65
CA GLU A 218 20.22 -15.46 -24.51
C GLU A 218 20.29 -14.22 -23.61
N GLN A 219 19.29 -13.34 -23.71
CA GLN A 219 19.21 -12.14 -22.86
C GLN A 219 18.93 -12.49 -21.40
N ILE A 220 18.09 -13.49 -21.17
CA ILE A 220 17.81 -14.02 -19.82
C ILE A 220 19.09 -14.62 -19.23
N GLU A 221 19.80 -15.48 -19.98
CA GLU A 221 21.08 -16.08 -19.56
C GLU A 221 22.16 -15.03 -19.28
N LYS A 222 22.24 -13.98 -20.10
CA LYS A 222 23.17 -12.87 -19.90
C LYS A 222 22.88 -12.10 -18.61
N ARG A 223 21.60 -11.87 -18.28
CA ARG A 223 21.21 -11.17 -17.04
C ARG A 223 21.58 -11.96 -15.79
N ILE A 224 21.38 -13.29 -15.80
CA ILE A 224 21.75 -14.14 -14.65
C ILE A 224 23.24 -14.53 -14.63
N GLN A 225 23.99 -14.14 -15.66
CA GLN A 225 25.41 -14.47 -15.87
C GLN A 225 25.68 -15.99 -15.78
N ARG A 226 24.72 -16.81 -16.23
CA ARG A 226 24.79 -18.27 -16.18
C ARG A 226 23.81 -18.90 -17.17
N ARG A 227 23.97 -20.20 -17.39
CA ARG A 227 23.02 -21.00 -18.19
C ARG A 227 21.69 -21.12 -17.46
N LEU A 228 20.58 -21.06 -18.18
CA LEU A 228 19.23 -21.19 -17.62
C LEU A 228 19.02 -22.52 -16.89
N ASP A 229 19.72 -23.57 -17.33
CA ASP A 229 19.65 -24.89 -16.72
C ASP A 229 20.25 -24.92 -15.29
N THR A 230 20.96 -23.84 -14.89
CA THR A 230 21.57 -23.64 -13.55
C THR A 230 20.92 -22.49 -12.78
N ILE A 231 19.68 -22.14 -13.14
CA ILE A 231 18.93 -21.07 -12.50
C ILE A 231 18.65 -21.40 -11.02
N THR A 232 18.74 -20.39 -10.17
CA THR A 232 18.49 -20.51 -8.73
C THR A 232 17.05 -20.13 -8.39
N PRO A 233 16.51 -20.62 -7.25
CA PRO A 233 15.23 -20.15 -6.71
C PRO A 233 15.09 -18.63 -6.64
N ALA A 234 16.13 -17.94 -6.14
CA ALA A 234 16.16 -16.48 -6.03
C ALA A 234 16.01 -15.79 -7.40
N GLN A 235 16.63 -16.35 -8.45
CA GLN A 235 16.52 -15.84 -9.81
C GLN A 235 15.12 -16.07 -10.40
N ILE A 236 14.50 -17.23 -10.15
CA ILE A 236 13.11 -17.48 -10.56
C ILE A 236 12.17 -16.45 -9.92
N ILE A 237 12.34 -16.16 -8.63
CA ILE A 237 11.53 -15.16 -7.92
C ILE A 237 11.75 -13.76 -8.51
N SER A 238 13.00 -13.37 -8.77
CA SER A 238 13.31 -12.09 -9.42
C SER A 238 12.63 -11.99 -10.79
N PHE A 239 12.66 -13.04 -11.61
CA PHE A 239 11.97 -13.03 -12.91
C PHE A 239 10.44 -12.99 -12.80
N LYS A 240 9.84 -13.63 -11.79
CA LYS A 240 8.40 -13.48 -11.52
C LYS A 240 8.05 -12.02 -11.22
N LYS A 241 8.88 -11.32 -10.44
CA LYS A 241 8.70 -9.89 -10.14
C LYS A 241 8.87 -9.01 -11.39
N ILE A 242 9.91 -9.25 -12.18
CA ILE A 242 10.13 -8.54 -13.45
C ILE A 242 8.95 -8.77 -14.41
N TYR A 243 8.46 -10.01 -14.55
CA TYR A 243 7.31 -10.33 -15.40
C TYR A 243 6.06 -9.58 -14.95
N ALA A 244 5.77 -9.53 -13.65
CA ALA A 244 4.66 -8.74 -13.12
C ALA A 244 4.80 -7.25 -13.47
N SER A 245 5.99 -6.66 -13.27
CA SER A 245 6.28 -5.27 -13.63
C SER A 245 6.11 -4.99 -15.14
N LEU A 246 6.50 -5.92 -16.01
CA LEU A 246 6.30 -5.82 -17.46
C LEU A 246 4.83 -5.95 -17.86
N ARG A 247 4.12 -6.94 -17.32
CA ARG A 247 2.70 -7.20 -17.57
C ARG A 247 1.83 -6.03 -17.15
N ASP A 248 2.14 -5.43 -16.00
CA ASP A 248 1.40 -4.30 -15.43
C ASP A 248 1.83 -2.97 -16.07
N GLY A 249 2.83 -2.98 -16.97
CA GLY A 249 3.27 -1.82 -17.74
C GLY A 249 4.09 -0.80 -16.94
N MET A 250 4.59 -1.20 -15.77
CA MET A 250 5.41 -0.38 -14.86
C MET A 250 6.85 -0.18 -15.34
N SER A 251 7.31 -1.05 -16.23
CA SER A 251 8.66 -1.03 -16.79
C SER A 251 8.64 -1.50 -18.23
N ALA A 252 9.67 -1.17 -18.99
CA ALA A 252 9.90 -1.68 -20.33
C ALA A 252 10.98 -2.79 -20.33
N PRO A 253 10.96 -3.72 -21.30
CA PRO A 253 11.98 -4.76 -21.40
C PRO A 253 13.41 -4.22 -21.44
N LYS A 254 13.63 -3.06 -22.09
CA LYS A 254 14.93 -2.38 -22.15
C LYS A 254 15.50 -1.96 -20.79
N ASP A 255 14.64 -1.75 -19.79
CA ASP A 255 15.06 -1.34 -18.44
C ASP A 255 15.72 -2.51 -17.69
N TRP A 256 15.42 -3.75 -18.10
CA TRP A 256 15.91 -4.97 -17.49
C TRP A 256 16.90 -5.75 -18.37
N PHE A 257 16.78 -5.58 -19.68
CA PHE A 257 17.57 -6.26 -20.70
C PHE A 257 18.16 -5.21 -21.66
N PRO A 258 19.27 -4.55 -21.28
CA PRO A 258 19.83 -3.41 -22.03
C PRO A 258 20.36 -3.80 -23.42
N ASP A 259 20.61 -5.08 -23.69
CA ASP A 259 21.04 -5.60 -24.99
C ASP A 259 19.89 -5.87 -25.97
N LEU A 260 18.75 -5.21 -25.81
CA LEU A 260 17.75 -5.14 -26.88
C LEU A 260 18.31 -4.26 -28.00
N ALA A 261 19.09 -4.86 -28.90
CA ALA A 261 19.39 -4.22 -30.18
C ALA A 261 18.06 -3.81 -30.84
N PRO A 262 17.94 -2.59 -31.39
CA PRO A 262 16.72 -2.17 -32.04
C PRO A 262 16.57 -2.99 -33.32
N THR A 263 15.80 -4.07 -33.29
CA THR A 263 15.30 -4.67 -34.52
C THR A 263 14.26 -3.70 -35.09
N PRO A 264 14.46 -3.11 -36.27
CA PRO A 264 13.47 -2.21 -36.85
C PRO A 264 12.23 -3.02 -37.20
N GLY A 265 11.08 -2.66 -36.61
CA GLY A 265 9.78 -2.98 -37.23
C GLY A 265 8.95 -4.14 -36.69
N GLN A 266 9.04 -4.50 -35.40
CA GLN A 266 7.94 -5.26 -34.77
C GLN A 266 7.53 -4.65 -33.44
N ALA A 267 6.68 -3.62 -33.51
CA ALA A 267 5.71 -3.40 -32.44
C ALA A 267 4.83 -4.65 -32.39
N SER A 268 5.09 -5.56 -31.44
CA SER A 268 4.30 -6.77 -31.29
C SER A 268 2.83 -6.37 -31.06
N PRO A 269 1.89 -6.76 -31.94
CA PRO A 269 0.46 -6.49 -31.78
C PRO A 269 -0.15 -7.19 -30.55
N VAL A 270 0.65 -7.99 -29.84
CA VAL A 270 0.30 -8.65 -28.58
C VAL A 270 0.51 -7.70 -27.40
N LEU A 271 1.53 -6.82 -27.42
CA LEU A 271 1.82 -5.87 -26.33
C LEU A 271 0.71 -4.81 -26.18
N SER A 272 0.03 -4.45 -27.26
CA SER A 272 -1.18 -3.61 -27.23
C SER A 272 -2.40 -4.39 -26.73
N ARG A 273 -2.63 -5.62 -27.22
CA ARG A 273 -3.76 -6.47 -26.81
C ARG A 273 -3.67 -6.94 -25.35
N LEU A 274 -2.46 -7.20 -24.84
CA LEU A 274 -2.22 -7.59 -23.46
C LEU A 274 -2.42 -6.40 -22.53
N LYS A 275 -1.94 -5.20 -22.91
CA LYS A 275 -2.21 -3.95 -22.19
C LYS A 275 -3.70 -3.65 -22.13
N GLU A 276 -4.44 -3.85 -23.22
CA GLU A 276 -5.90 -3.68 -23.25
C GLU A 276 -6.61 -4.68 -22.33
N LYS A 277 -6.31 -5.98 -22.43
CA LYS A 277 -6.95 -7.02 -21.59
C LYS A 277 -6.57 -6.93 -20.10
N VAL A 278 -5.33 -6.55 -19.78
CA VAL A 278 -4.89 -6.34 -18.39
C VAL A 278 -5.59 -5.11 -17.81
N ASN A 279 -5.69 -4.01 -18.57
CA ASN A 279 -6.51 -2.86 -18.14
C ASN A 279 -7.97 -3.29 -17.91
N GLU A 280 -8.56 -4.04 -18.84
CA GLU A 280 -9.97 -4.44 -18.77
C GLU A 280 -10.27 -5.42 -17.62
N SER A 281 -9.31 -6.28 -17.28
CA SER A 281 -9.42 -7.22 -16.14
C SER A 281 -9.12 -6.57 -14.79
N LEU A 282 -8.18 -5.63 -14.73
CA LEU A 282 -7.93 -4.76 -13.58
C LEU A 282 -9.15 -3.87 -13.28
N ILE A 283 -9.75 -3.27 -14.32
CA ILE A 283 -11.01 -2.52 -14.24
C ILE A 283 -12.18 -3.41 -13.79
N LYS A 284 -12.32 -4.64 -14.32
CA LYS A 284 -13.37 -5.58 -13.89
C LYS A 284 -13.18 -6.16 -12.49
N ALA A 285 -11.95 -6.27 -12.00
CA ALA A 285 -11.63 -6.79 -10.67
C ALA A 285 -11.59 -5.72 -9.58
N GLY A 286 -11.85 -4.44 -9.92
CA GLY A 286 -11.77 -3.32 -8.97
C GLY A 286 -10.35 -3.06 -8.45
N ALA A 287 -9.33 -3.49 -9.18
CA ALA A 287 -7.92 -3.24 -8.86
C ALA A 287 -7.37 -2.26 -9.90
N MET A 288 -7.07 -1.02 -9.52
CA MET A 288 -6.49 -0.04 -10.44
C MET A 288 -5.08 -0.47 -10.92
N PRO A 289 -4.70 -0.19 -12.18
CA PRO A 289 -3.30 -0.27 -12.59
C PRO A 289 -2.47 0.64 -11.68
N ALA A 290 -1.32 0.15 -11.23
CA ALA A 290 -0.39 0.98 -10.48
C ALA A 290 0.09 2.10 -11.41
N ILE A 291 -0.42 3.31 -11.23
CA ILE A 291 0.30 4.51 -11.61
C ILE A 291 0.89 4.97 -10.29
N LEU A 292 2.21 4.87 -10.16
CA LEU A 292 2.91 5.57 -9.09
C LEU A 292 2.62 7.06 -9.31
N PRO A 293 2.06 7.78 -8.33
CA PRO A 293 2.29 9.21 -8.30
C PRO A 293 3.80 9.40 -8.19
N ASP A 294 4.39 10.24 -9.02
CA ASP A 294 5.63 10.93 -8.66
C ASP A 294 5.28 11.88 -7.50
N ASP A 295 5.06 11.31 -6.30
CA ASP A 295 5.04 12.10 -5.09
C ASP A 295 6.44 12.72 -4.96
N PRO A 296 6.56 14.05 -4.80
CA PRO A 296 7.86 14.66 -4.58
C PRO A 296 8.50 14.08 -3.32
N PRO A 297 9.85 14.04 -3.23
CA PRO A 297 10.52 13.54 -2.04
C PRO A 297 9.98 14.24 -0.78
N PHE A 298 9.52 13.41 0.16
CA PHE A 298 9.04 13.80 1.47
C PHE A 298 10.25 13.82 2.41
N ASP A 299 10.58 14.98 2.97
CA ASP A 299 11.61 15.09 3.99
C ASP A 299 11.02 14.75 5.37
N PRO A 300 11.45 13.64 6.00
CA PRO A 300 10.88 13.15 7.25
C PRO A 300 11.19 14.03 8.47
N GLU A 301 12.11 15.01 8.38
CA GLU A 301 12.43 15.92 9.50
C GLU A 301 11.62 17.24 9.48
N THR A 302 11.27 17.74 8.29
CA THR A 302 10.67 19.08 8.12
C THR A 302 9.19 19.05 7.76
N GLY A 303 8.68 17.92 7.25
CA GLY A 303 7.27 17.79 6.85
C GLY A 303 6.90 18.57 5.58
N GLU A 304 7.87 19.12 4.87
CA GLU A 304 7.68 19.82 3.60
C GLU A 304 7.81 18.89 2.39
N ILE A 305 7.05 19.22 1.34
CA ILE A 305 7.11 18.56 0.03
C ILE A 305 8.16 19.30 -0.79
N THR A 306 9.37 18.74 -0.93
CA THR A 306 10.43 19.40 -1.70
C THR A 306 10.13 19.25 -3.20
N GLY A 307 9.78 20.35 -3.88
CA GLY A 307 9.58 20.32 -5.34
C GLY A 307 8.81 21.48 -5.98
N ARG A 308 8.37 22.50 -5.24
CA ARG A 308 7.78 23.70 -5.86
C ARG A 308 8.83 24.81 -5.92
N GLU A 309 9.43 25.03 -7.08
CA GLU A 309 10.17 26.28 -7.30
C GLU A 309 9.22 27.47 -7.14
N PRO A 310 9.62 28.53 -6.40
CA PRO A 310 8.77 29.68 -6.18
C PRO A 310 8.86 30.64 -7.37
N GLY A 311 7.79 30.71 -8.16
CA GLY A 311 7.55 31.85 -9.06
C GLY A 311 7.03 31.44 -10.43
N GLU A 312 5.72 31.51 -10.59
CA GLU A 312 5.08 32.01 -11.81
C GLU A 312 3.61 32.29 -11.48
N GLU A 313 3.30 33.57 -11.22
CA GLU A 313 1.94 34.10 -11.23
C GLU A 313 1.48 34.21 -12.70
N GLY A 314 0.30 33.65 -12.99
CA GLY A 314 -0.37 33.72 -14.28
C GLY A 314 -1.76 33.10 -14.22
#